data_AF-A0A7T0G4P4-F1
#
_entry.id   AF-A0A7T0G4P4-F1
#
_cell.length_a   1.000
_cell.length_b   1.000
_cell.length_c   1.000
_cell.angle_alpha   90.00
_cell.angle_beta   90.00
_cell.angle_gamma   90.00
#
_symmetry.space_group_name_H-M   'P 1'
#
loop_
_entity.id
_entity.type
_entity.pdbx_description
1 polymer ?
#
loop_
_entity_poly.entity_id
_entity_poly.type
_entity_poly.pdbx_seq_one_letter_code
_entity_poly.pdbx_strand_id
1 'polypeptide(L)'
;MMRFRLKICLMVFLASLLGAGTHLHASSLGSLKLVKPDSGAKAVSAEVTGFRSANFSMDEKEIYRAIFKDFKIPRSKIARSIHPVEKTITLGITVEDLLPGSGASHIFYILGHRSEKLMQVNIIWGKPVDPKSEPQTVVETANQLRNHFIQEGFQREGLAVNTPLEDGSILVFRGKDQKGRMAVLLLQNPADKGGEKGGANKIDDVNLRLSYIEKPDAPDIFKIKKGDF
;
A
#
# COMPACT_ATOMS: atom_id res chain seq x y z
N MET A 1 -44.82 24.71 4.96
CA MET A 1 -45.29 25.00 6.33
C MET A 1 -45.13 23.73 7.15
N MET A 2 -44.10 23.64 8.00
CA MET A 2 -44.13 23.13 9.39
C MET A 2 -42.69 23.12 9.91
N ARG A 3 -42.42 23.95 10.92
CA ARG A 3 -41.09 24.12 11.55
C ARG A 3 -41.07 23.26 12.81
N PHE A 4 -40.14 22.32 12.91
CA PHE A 4 -39.83 21.66 14.18
C PHE A 4 -38.63 22.35 14.83
N ARG A 5 -38.87 22.97 16.00
CA ARG A 5 -37.83 23.47 16.91
C ARG A 5 -37.60 22.41 17.98
N LEU A 6 -36.36 21.95 18.16
CA LEU A 6 -35.98 21.14 19.32
C LEU A 6 -34.94 21.90 20.15
N LYS A 7 -35.28 22.04 21.43
CA LYS A 7 -34.64 22.91 22.42
C LYS A 7 -33.39 22.26 23.01
N ILE A 8 -32.37 23.10 23.19
CA ILE A 8 -31.19 22.93 24.03
C ILE A 8 -31.62 22.78 25.49
N CYS A 9 -31.05 21.83 26.22
CA CYS A 9 -31.05 21.87 27.69
C CYS A 9 -29.65 21.55 28.23
N LEU A 10 -29.07 22.59 28.82
CA LEU A 10 -27.81 22.65 29.53
C LEU A 10 -28.09 22.17 30.98
N MET A 11 -27.34 21.19 31.49
CA MET A 11 -27.33 20.91 32.93
C MET A 11 -25.89 20.95 33.46
N VAL A 12 -25.61 22.07 34.12
CA VAL A 12 -24.54 22.26 35.09
C VAL A 12 -25.09 21.82 36.45
N PHE A 13 -24.38 20.95 37.16
CA PHE A 13 -24.60 20.78 38.60
C PHE A 13 -23.26 20.78 39.33
N LEU A 14 -23.06 21.83 40.11
CA LEU A 14 -22.01 22.02 41.09
C LEU A 14 -22.69 21.90 42.47
N ALA A 15 -22.21 21.02 43.34
CA ALA A 15 -22.59 21.03 44.76
C ALA A 15 -21.47 20.46 45.62
N SER A 16 -20.88 21.35 46.40
CA SER A 16 -19.98 21.13 47.53
C SER A 16 -20.76 20.97 48.83
N LEU A 17 -20.34 20.10 49.76
CA LEU A 17 -19.84 20.46 51.12
C LEU A 17 -19.63 19.24 52.05
N LEU A 18 -18.49 19.31 52.75
CA LEU A 18 -18.02 18.77 54.05
C LEU A 18 -18.79 17.70 54.86
N GLY A 19 -18.02 16.76 55.43
CA GLY A 19 -18.37 16.00 56.64
C GLY A 19 -17.30 14.96 57.05
N ALA A 20 -16.82 15.03 58.30
CA ALA A 20 -15.65 14.34 58.88
C ALA A 20 -15.79 12.82 59.13
N GLY A 21 -14.65 12.11 59.32
CA GLY A 21 -14.65 10.83 60.07
C GLY A 21 -13.53 9.82 59.81
N THR A 22 -12.53 9.83 60.69
CA THR A 22 -11.76 8.68 61.25
C THR A 22 -10.89 7.75 60.38
N HIS A 23 -9.58 7.86 60.67
CA HIS A 23 -8.51 6.85 60.71
C HIS A 23 -8.67 5.53 59.94
N LEU A 24 -7.87 5.40 58.87
CA LEU A 24 -7.40 4.12 58.37
C LEU A 24 -5.87 4.13 58.26
N HIS A 25 -5.28 3.04 58.75
CA HIS A 25 -3.86 2.72 58.78
C HIS A 25 -3.14 3.01 57.46
N ALA A 26 -2.10 3.84 57.52
CA ALA A 26 -1.19 4.07 56.40
C ALA A 26 -0.17 2.92 56.30
N SER A 27 -0.42 1.97 55.41
CA SER A 27 0.59 1.02 54.96
C SER A 27 1.49 1.70 53.94
N SER A 28 2.79 1.74 54.25
CA SER A 28 3.88 2.21 53.39
C SER A 28 3.81 1.60 51.98
N LEU A 29 3.38 2.39 50.99
CA LEU A 29 3.62 2.13 49.58
C LEU A 29 4.90 2.85 49.17
N GLY A 30 5.95 2.05 48.93
CA GLY A 30 7.19 2.53 48.32
C GLY A 30 6.90 3.28 47.03
N SER A 31 7.60 4.40 46.83
CA SER A 31 7.53 5.21 45.63
C SER A 31 7.96 4.40 44.41
N LEU A 32 6.99 3.88 43.65
CA LEU A 32 7.22 3.44 42.29
C LEU A 32 7.58 4.69 41.47
N LYS A 33 8.88 4.88 41.23
CA LYS A 33 9.38 5.79 40.21
C LYS A 33 8.69 5.43 38.89
N LEU A 34 7.86 6.34 38.40
CA LEU A 34 7.40 6.33 37.01
C LEU A 34 8.66 6.46 36.14
N VAL A 35 9.09 5.35 35.55
CA VAL A 35 10.04 5.38 34.44
C VAL A 35 9.32 6.07 33.30
N LYS A 36 9.70 7.32 33.03
CA LYS A 36 9.31 8.03 31.80
C LYS A 36 9.75 7.17 30.62
N PRO A 37 8.88 6.87 29.64
CA PRO A 37 9.33 6.25 28.41
C PRO A 37 10.36 7.19 27.78
N ASP A 38 11.51 6.63 27.43
CA ASP A 38 12.63 7.31 26.81
C ASP A 38 12.15 7.88 25.46
N SER A 39 11.81 9.17 25.45
CA SER A 39 11.37 9.89 24.26
C SER A 39 12.61 10.28 23.47
N GLY A 40 13.18 9.30 22.77
CA GLY A 40 14.40 9.47 21.98
C GLY A 40 14.44 8.65 20.68
N ALA A 41 13.55 7.67 20.50
CA ALA A 41 13.44 6.97 19.22
C ALA A 41 12.75 7.88 18.20
N LYS A 42 13.52 8.41 17.24
CA LYS A 42 12.98 9.07 16.05
C LYS A 42 11.95 8.13 15.44
N ALA A 43 10.68 8.55 15.43
CA ALA A 43 9.61 7.75 14.85
C ALA A 43 10.00 7.38 13.42
N VAL A 44 10.12 6.08 13.14
CA VAL A 44 10.35 5.57 11.79
C VAL A 44 9.12 5.99 10.98
N SER A 45 9.36 6.73 9.90
CA SER A 45 8.32 7.14 8.96
C SER A 45 8.64 6.49 7.64
N ALA A 46 7.65 5.80 7.07
CA ALA A 46 7.81 5.16 5.78
C ALA A 46 8.15 6.22 4.72
N GLU A 47 8.93 5.82 3.72
CA GLU A 47 9.22 6.65 2.56
C GLU A 47 9.01 5.86 1.27
N VAL A 48 8.05 6.27 0.45
CA VAL A 48 7.76 5.61 -0.83
C VAL A 48 8.44 6.39 -1.95
N THR A 49 9.68 6.04 -2.31
CA THR A 49 10.44 6.79 -3.32
C THR A 49 10.38 6.20 -4.73
N GLY A 50 9.91 4.97 -4.89
CA GLY A 50 10.01 4.19 -6.12
C GLY A 50 10.36 2.74 -5.79
N PHE A 51 11.28 2.14 -6.54
CA PHE A 51 11.72 0.76 -6.31
C PHE A 51 13.23 0.60 -6.50
N ARG A 52 13.93 0.17 -5.43
CA ARG A 52 15.39 0.02 -5.39
C ARG A 52 16.11 1.28 -5.88
N SER A 53 16.94 1.21 -6.93
CA SER A 53 17.66 2.37 -7.45
C SER A 53 16.80 3.28 -8.35
N ALA A 54 15.60 2.86 -8.73
CA ALA A 54 14.70 3.63 -9.58
C ALA A 54 13.72 4.46 -8.73
N ASN A 55 13.96 5.77 -8.65
CA ASN A 55 13.12 6.68 -7.88
C ASN A 55 12.16 7.48 -8.77
N PHE A 56 11.06 7.96 -8.19
CA PHE A 56 10.16 8.91 -8.85
C PHE A 56 10.94 10.13 -9.36
N SER A 57 10.41 10.78 -10.39
CA SER A 57 11.07 11.87 -11.13
C SER A 57 12.28 11.47 -12.00
N MET A 58 12.74 10.20 -11.98
CA MET A 58 13.75 9.71 -12.93
C MET A 58 13.18 9.60 -14.36
N ASP A 59 13.95 9.97 -15.38
CA ASP A 59 13.58 9.75 -16.78
C ASP A 59 13.91 8.33 -17.27
N GLU A 60 13.47 8.01 -18.49
CA GLU A 60 13.65 6.71 -19.12
C GLU A 60 15.13 6.25 -19.13
N LYS A 61 16.07 7.16 -19.38
CA LYS A 61 17.52 6.84 -19.43
C LYS A 61 18.05 6.50 -18.06
N GLU A 62 17.62 7.22 -17.03
CA GLU A 62 17.94 6.94 -15.63
C GLU A 62 17.36 5.60 -15.18
N ILE A 63 16.13 5.26 -15.58
CA ILE A 63 15.52 3.97 -15.28
C ILE A 63 16.28 2.81 -15.92
N TYR A 64 16.74 2.93 -17.17
CA TYR A 64 17.59 1.90 -17.78
C TYR A 64 18.88 1.65 -16.97
N ARG A 65 19.50 2.71 -16.45
CA ARG A 65 20.70 2.58 -15.61
C ARG A 65 20.38 1.93 -14.26
N ALA A 66 19.25 2.28 -13.65
CA ALA A 66 18.79 1.68 -12.41
C ALA A 66 18.52 0.16 -12.58
N ILE A 67 17.82 -0.24 -13.64
CA ILE A 67 17.56 -1.65 -13.96
C ILE A 67 18.87 -2.42 -14.14
N PHE A 68 19.82 -1.88 -14.90
CA PHE A 68 21.11 -2.54 -15.08
C PHE A 68 21.90 -2.64 -13.77
N LYS A 69 21.90 -1.57 -12.96
CA LYS A 69 22.57 -1.56 -11.65
C LYS A 69 22.03 -2.66 -10.75
N ASP A 70 20.70 -2.75 -10.65
CA ASP A 70 19.99 -3.60 -9.69
C ASP A 70 19.90 -5.07 -10.13
N PHE A 71 19.72 -5.32 -11.43
CA PHE A 71 19.41 -6.67 -11.96
C PHE A 71 20.38 -7.18 -13.03
N LYS A 72 21.34 -6.36 -13.46
CA LYS A 72 22.26 -6.68 -14.58
C LYS A 72 21.54 -6.99 -15.90
N ILE A 73 20.30 -6.52 -16.07
CA ILE A 73 19.52 -6.67 -17.29
C ILE A 73 19.91 -5.57 -18.28
N PRO A 74 20.44 -5.90 -19.48
CA PRO A 74 20.81 -4.90 -20.48
C PRO A 74 19.55 -4.31 -21.14
N ARG A 75 19.67 -3.09 -21.68
CA ARG A 75 18.56 -2.37 -22.34
C ARG A 75 17.84 -3.19 -23.42
N SER A 76 18.56 -4.01 -24.17
CA SER A 76 17.99 -4.86 -25.23
C SER A 76 17.01 -5.93 -24.73
N LYS A 77 17.01 -6.25 -23.42
CA LYS A 77 16.08 -7.19 -22.79
C LYS A 77 14.92 -6.50 -22.06
N ILE A 78 14.81 -5.18 -22.17
CA ILE A 78 13.78 -4.40 -21.50
C ILE A 78 12.66 -4.11 -22.49
N ALA A 79 11.46 -4.60 -22.20
CA ALA A 79 10.30 -4.36 -23.05
C ALA A 79 9.83 -2.92 -22.87
N ARG A 80 9.71 -2.16 -23.97
CA ARG A 80 9.19 -0.80 -23.95
C ARG A 80 7.86 -0.74 -24.67
N SER A 81 6.85 -0.14 -24.06
CA SER A 81 5.53 0.07 -24.68
C SER A 81 4.95 1.44 -24.32
N ILE A 82 3.97 1.89 -25.10
CA ILE A 82 3.21 3.11 -24.82
C ILE A 82 1.75 2.69 -24.62
N HIS A 83 1.15 3.08 -23.50
CA HIS A 83 -0.24 2.75 -23.23
C HIS A 83 -1.17 3.51 -24.22
N PRO A 84 -2.07 2.83 -24.94
CA PRO A 84 -2.81 3.44 -26.04
C PRO A 84 -3.76 4.56 -25.60
N VAL A 85 -4.29 4.49 -24.38
CA VAL A 85 -5.21 5.50 -23.81
C VAL A 85 -4.45 6.52 -22.95
N GLU A 86 -3.83 6.07 -21.85
CA GLU A 86 -3.09 6.93 -20.92
C GLU A 86 -1.85 7.63 -21.52
N LYS A 87 -1.32 7.14 -22.64
CA LYS A 87 -0.09 7.65 -23.30
C LYS A 87 1.17 7.64 -22.43
N THR A 88 1.16 6.85 -21.37
CA THR A 88 2.32 6.58 -20.50
C THR A 88 3.31 5.66 -21.19
N ILE A 89 4.59 5.76 -20.82
CA ILE A 89 5.63 4.84 -21.28
C ILE A 89 5.83 3.78 -20.20
N THR A 90 5.85 2.50 -20.58
CA THR A 90 6.13 1.40 -19.65
C THR A 90 7.41 0.69 -20.06
N LEU A 91 8.32 0.52 -19.10
CA LEU A 91 9.48 -0.36 -19.21
C LEU A 91 9.23 -1.61 -18.37
N GLY A 92 9.19 -2.79 -19.01
CA GLY A 92 8.95 -4.08 -18.38
C GLY A 92 10.19 -4.96 -18.35
N ILE A 93 10.43 -5.62 -17.21
CA ILE A 93 11.45 -6.66 -17.05
C ILE A 93 10.88 -7.87 -16.30
N THR A 94 11.49 -9.04 -16.54
CA THR A 94 11.25 -10.26 -15.77
C THR A 94 12.43 -10.49 -14.84
N VAL A 95 12.15 -10.79 -13.56
CA VAL A 95 13.16 -11.09 -12.54
C VAL A 95 12.74 -12.34 -11.79
N GLU A 96 13.62 -13.34 -11.80
CA GLU A 96 13.48 -14.56 -11.01
C GLU A 96 13.81 -14.28 -9.54
N ASP A 97 12.99 -14.84 -8.64
CA ASP A 97 13.17 -14.79 -7.19
C ASP A 97 13.52 -13.38 -6.67
N LEU A 98 12.71 -12.39 -7.08
CA LEU A 98 12.88 -11.01 -6.63
C LEU A 98 12.90 -10.90 -5.09
N LEU A 99 12.12 -11.78 -4.44
CA LEU A 99 12.29 -12.17 -3.04
C LEU A 99 12.65 -13.67 -3.00
N PRO A 100 13.41 -14.14 -2.00
CA PRO A 100 13.76 -15.55 -1.89
C PRO A 100 12.52 -16.46 -1.93
N GLY A 101 12.45 -17.33 -2.93
CA GLY A 101 11.36 -18.28 -3.11
C GLY A 101 10.05 -17.67 -3.61
N SER A 102 10.03 -16.41 -4.08
CA SER A 102 8.82 -15.81 -4.65
C SER A 102 8.52 -16.26 -6.08
N GLY A 103 9.47 -16.96 -6.73
CA GLY A 103 9.39 -17.28 -8.15
C GLY A 103 9.54 -16.05 -9.04
N ALA A 104 9.19 -16.23 -10.32
CA ALA A 104 9.28 -15.19 -11.34
C ALA A 104 8.35 -14.00 -11.04
N SER A 105 8.84 -12.80 -11.35
CA SER A 105 8.08 -11.56 -11.24
C SER A 105 8.24 -10.69 -12.49
N HIS A 106 7.18 -9.95 -12.82
CA HIS A 106 7.25 -8.86 -13.79
C HIS A 106 7.29 -7.51 -13.07
N ILE A 107 8.29 -6.69 -13.38
CA ILE A 107 8.40 -5.32 -12.87
C ILE A 107 8.12 -4.37 -14.03
N PHE A 108 7.17 -3.46 -13.83
CA PHE A 108 6.78 -2.44 -14.79
C PHE A 108 7.05 -1.05 -14.21
N TYR A 109 7.98 -0.34 -14.81
CA TYR A 109 8.25 1.08 -14.53
C TYR A 109 7.40 1.93 -15.46
N ILE A 110 6.50 2.73 -14.89
CA ILE A 110 5.52 3.52 -15.64
C ILE A 110 5.89 5.00 -15.53
N LEU A 111 6.19 5.60 -16.68
CA LEU A 111 6.54 7.00 -16.82
C LEU A 111 5.33 7.80 -17.27
N GLY A 112 5.17 8.98 -16.67
CA GLY A 112 4.08 9.91 -16.94
C GLY A 112 4.04 10.39 -18.39
N HIS A 113 2.84 10.65 -18.90
CA HIS A 113 2.62 11.09 -20.26
C HIS A 113 3.26 12.45 -20.56
N ARG A 114 3.11 13.45 -19.67
CA ARG A 114 3.62 14.81 -19.92
C ARG A 114 5.03 15.01 -19.39
N SER A 115 5.32 14.42 -18.23
CA SER A 115 6.62 14.57 -17.57
C SER A 115 7.69 13.64 -18.14
N GLU A 116 7.29 12.51 -18.73
CA GLU A 116 8.18 11.40 -19.11
C GLU A 116 9.07 10.94 -17.95
N LYS A 117 8.59 11.12 -16.71
CA LYS A 117 9.28 10.73 -15.49
C LYS A 117 8.57 9.57 -14.80
N LEU A 118 9.32 8.72 -14.09
CA LEU A 118 8.77 7.64 -13.29
C LEU A 118 7.76 8.19 -12.29
N MET A 119 6.52 7.70 -12.36
CA MET A 119 5.44 8.04 -11.45
C MET A 119 4.84 6.83 -10.75
N GLN A 120 5.08 5.63 -11.27
CA GLN A 120 4.56 4.39 -10.71
C GLN A 120 5.46 3.19 -11.03
N VAL A 121 5.53 2.24 -10.10
CA VAL A 121 6.14 0.92 -10.30
C VAL A 121 5.12 -0.14 -9.92
N ASN A 122 4.87 -1.09 -10.82
CA ASN A 122 4.08 -2.28 -10.52
C ASN A 122 4.98 -3.51 -10.54
N ILE A 123 4.80 -4.39 -9.56
CA ILE A 123 5.47 -5.70 -9.49
C ILE A 123 4.38 -6.75 -9.39
N ILE A 124 4.43 -7.73 -10.28
CA ILE A 124 3.42 -8.79 -10.39
C ILE A 124 4.08 -10.14 -10.18
N TRP A 125 3.43 -11.01 -9.41
CA TRP A 125 3.75 -12.43 -9.26
C TRP A 125 2.51 -13.28 -9.56
N GLY A 126 2.71 -14.56 -9.83
CA GLY A 126 1.63 -15.52 -10.08
C GLY A 126 1.46 -15.88 -11.55
N LYS A 127 0.31 -16.49 -11.87
CA LYS A 127 -0.05 -17.00 -13.20
C LYS A 127 0.16 -16.05 -14.38
N PRO A 128 -0.10 -14.72 -14.26
CA PRO A 128 0.17 -13.78 -15.36
C PRO A 128 1.65 -13.64 -15.73
N VAL A 129 2.56 -14.11 -14.87
CA VAL A 129 4.02 -14.08 -15.08
C VAL A 129 4.54 -15.47 -15.41
N ASP A 130 4.19 -16.46 -14.58
CA ASP A 130 4.56 -17.86 -14.78
C ASP A 130 3.31 -18.76 -14.67
N PRO A 131 2.88 -19.42 -15.75
CA PRO A 131 1.76 -20.37 -15.74
C PRO A 131 1.94 -21.54 -14.75
N LYS A 132 3.18 -21.82 -14.34
CA LYS A 132 3.53 -22.86 -13.36
C LYS A 132 3.64 -22.33 -11.92
N SER A 133 3.37 -21.05 -11.70
CA SER A 133 3.40 -20.47 -10.35
C SER A 133 2.45 -21.21 -9.42
N GLU A 134 2.97 -21.59 -8.25
CA GLU A 134 2.19 -22.22 -7.19
C GLU A 134 1.40 -21.15 -6.40
N PRO A 135 0.08 -21.28 -6.23
CA PRO A 135 -0.72 -20.25 -5.54
C PRO A 135 -0.28 -19.99 -4.09
N GLN A 136 0.15 -21.05 -3.39
CA GLN A 136 0.64 -20.96 -2.02
C GLN A 136 1.87 -20.03 -1.92
N THR A 137 2.81 -20.13 -2.87
CA THR A 137 3.98 -19.25 -2.95
C THR A 137 3.59 -17.78 -3.12
N VAL A 138 2.55 -17.49 -3.90
CA VAL A 138 2.04 -16.12 -4.10
C VAL A 138 1.44 -15.58 -2.80
N VAL A 139 0.70 -16.40 -2.06
CA VAL A 139 0.11 -16.03 -0.75
C VAL A 139 1.21 -15.82 0.30
N GLU A 140 2.24 -16.66 0.33
CA GLU A 140 3.39 -16.52 1.23
C GLU A 140 4.16 -15.23 0.95
N THR A 141 4.41 -14.93 -0.33
CA THR A 141 5.01 -13.66 -0.77
C THR A 141 4.19 -12.46 -0.30
N ALA A 142 2.86 -12.53 -0.42
CA ALA A 142 1.95 -11.48 0.06
C ALA A 142 2.06 -11.27 1.58
N ASN A 143 2.10 -12.35 2.35
CA ASN A 143 2.25 -12.30 3.81
C ASN A 143 3.61 -11.71 4.22
N GLN A 144 4.70 -12.11 3.55
CA GLN A 144 6.04 -11.57 3.81
C GLN A 144 6.09 -10.06 3.57
N LEU A 145 5.58 -9.60 2.42
CA LEU A 145 5.52 -8.17 2.08
C LEU A 145 4.64 -7.38 3.04
N ARG A 146 3.46 -7.90 3.41
CA ARG A 146 2.58 -7.29 4.40
C ARG A 146 3.30 -7.07 5.74
N ASN A 147 3.96 -8.13 6.23
CA ASN A 147 4.65 -8.08 7.52
C ASN A 147 5.79 -7.05 7.50
N HIS A 148 6.49 -6.92 6.37
CA HIS A 148 7.48 -5.87 6.15
C HIS A 148 6.84 -4.47 6.20
N PHE A 149 5.79 -4.21 5.39
CA PHE A 149 5.20 -2.87 5.29
C PHE A 149 4.55 -2.36 6.59
N ILE A 150 3.97 -3.24 7.41
CA ILE A 150 3.38 -2.85 8.70
C ILE A 150 4.43 -2.27 9.66
N GLN A 151 5.71 -2.63 9.49
CA GLN A 151 6.81 -2.18 10.33
C GLN A 151 7.43 -0.85 9.87
N GLU A 152 7.10 -0.35 8.68
CA GLU A 152 7.77 0.81 8.09
C GLU A 152 7.25 2.17 8.58
N GLY A 153 6.16 2.21 9.34
CA GLY A 153 5.65 3.47 9.91
C GLY A 153 4.91 4.36 8.91
N PHE A 154 4.03 3.78 8.09
CA PHE A 154 3.09 4.51 7.23
C PHE A 154 2.10 5.36 8.05
N GLN A 155 1.51 6.38 7.42
CA GLN A 155 0.46 7.19 8.05
C GLN A 155 -0.74 6.33 8.47
N ARG A 156 -1.33 6.63 9.64
CA ARG A 156 -2.56 5.96 10.09
C ARG A 156 -3.74 6.24 9.17
N GLU A 157 -3.84 7.47 8.67
CA GLU A 157 -4.85 7.83 7.69
C GLU A 157 -4.57 7.14 6.36
N GLY A 158 -5.58 6.45 5.82
CA GLY A 158 -5.45 5.70 4.57
C GLY A 158 -4.78 4.32 4.73
N LEU A 159 -4.27 3.95 5.90
CA LEU A 159 -3.75 2.61 6.19
C LEU A 159 -4.88 1.57 6.13
N ALA A 160 -4.67 0.51 5.38
CA ALA A 160 -5.58 -0.64 5.34
C ALA A 160 -4.76 -1.95 5.24
N VAL A 161 -5.24 -3.00 5.89
CA VAL A 161 -4.56 -4.30 5.94
C VAL A 161 -5.62 -5.41 5.86
N ASN A 162 -5.36 -6.45 5.06
CA ASN A 162 -6.23 -7.62 4.89
C ASN A 162 -7.72 -7.28 4.68
N THR A 163 -8.01 -6.29 3.84
CA THR A 163 -9.37 -5.83 3.58
C THR A 163 -9.92 -6.52 2.32
N PRO A 164 -10.96 -7.36 2.43
CA PRO A 164 -11.63 -7.92 1.25
C PRO A 164 -12.29 -6.81 0.42
N LEU A 165 -12.25 -6.93 -0.90
CA LEU A 165 -12.92 -6.04 -1.84
C LEU A 165 -14.15 -6.74 -2.46
N GLU A 166 -15.06 -5.94 -3.02
CA GLU A 166 -16.31 -6.44 -3.62
C GLU A 166 -16.09 -7.39 -4.79
N ASP A 167 -14.97 -7.25 -5.49
CA ASP A 167 -14.59 -8.10 -6.63
C ASP A 167 -13.95 -9.44 -6.22
N GLY A 168 -13.92 -9.75 -4.92
CA GLY A 168 -13.34 -10.97 -4.36
C GLY A 168 -11.82 -10.91 -4.15
N SER A 169 -11.16 -9.81 -4.54
CA SER A 169 -9.75 -9.60 -4.23
C SER A 169 -9.54 -9.17 -2.78
N ILE A 170 -8.30 -9.29 -2.29
CA ILE A 170 -7.91 -8.88 -0.95
C ILE A 170 -6.88 -7.76 -1.06
N LEU A 171 -7.22 -6.58 -0.54
CA LEU A 171 -6.26 -5.53 -0.26
C LEU A 171 -5.42 -5.95 0.95
N VAL A 172 -4.31 -6.62 0.67
CA VAL A 172 -3.40 -7.16 1.69
C VAL A 172 -2.77 -6.02 2.48
N PHE A 173 -2.38 -4.93 1.81
CA PHE A 173 -1.82 -3.74 2.42
C PHE A 173 -2.09 -2.49 1.57
N ARG A 174 -2.34 -1.36 2.23
CA ARG A 174 -2.26 -0.02 1.64
C ARG A 174 -1.71 0.94 2.66
N GLY A 175 -0.72 1.75 2.30
CA GLY A 175 -0.18 2.79 3.17
C GLY A 175 0.24 4.04 2.39
N LYS A 176 0.06 5.22 2.99
CA LYS A 176 0.57 6.50 2.49
C LYS A 176 1.78 6.95 3.31
N ASP A 177 2.79 7.47 2.64
CA ASP A 177 3.90 8.16 3.31
C ASP A 177 3.56 9.63 3.62
N GLN A 178 4.49 10.37 4.23
CA GLN A 178 4.29 11.77 4.59
C GLN A 178 4.02 12.71 3.41
N LYS A 179 4.42 12.31 2.18
CA LYS A 179 4.20 13.07 0.95
C LYS A 179 2.92 12.64 0.23
N GLY A 180 2.15 11.72 0.80
CA GLY A 180 0.93 11.16 0.20
C GLY A 180 1.20 10.13 -0.90
N ARG A 181 2.46 9.71 -1.10
CA ARG A 181 2.84 8.63 -2.02
C ARG A 181 2.39 7.30 -1.42
N MET A 182 2.02 6.35 -2.26
CA MET A 182 1.29 5.16 -1.80
C MET A 182 2.00 3.87 -2.16
N ALA A 183 2.02 2.94 -1.21
CA ALA A 183 2.28 1.52 -1.45
C ALA A 183 0.96 0.75 -1.36
N VAL A 184 0.68 -0.11 -2.34
CA VAL A 184 -0.54 -0.94 -2.42
C VAL A 184 -0.15 -2.37 -2.73
N LEU A 185 -0.61 -3.32 -1.92
CA LEU A 185 -0.44 -4.75 -2.14
C LEU A 185 -1.81 -5.40 -2.28
N LEU A 186 -2.10 -5.91 -3.47
CA LEU A 186 -3.39 -6.49 -3.82
C LEU A 186 -3.18 -7.95 -4.22
N LEU A 187 -3.86 -8.85 -3.51
CA LEU A 187 -3.93 -10.28 -3.86
C LEU A 187 -5.24 -10.49 -4.61
N GLN A 188 -5.15 -10.89 -5.88
CA GLN A 188 -6.30 -11.16 -6.71
C GLN A 188 -6.43 -12.67 -6.85
N ASN A 189 -7.60 -13.19 -6.49
CA ASN A 189 -8.05 -14.49 -6.94
C ASN A 189 -9.24 -14.22 -7.87
N PRO A 190 -9.10 -14.33 -9.20
CA PRO A 190 -10.24 -14.21 -10.08
C PRO A 190 -11.18 -15.39 -9.75
N ALA A 191 -12.18 -15.15 -8.91
CA ALA A 191 -13.26 -16.11 -8.74
C ALA A 191 -13.93 -16.30 -10.11
N ASP A 192 -14.26 -17.54 -10.45
CA ASP A 192 -15.06 -17.87 -11.62
C ASP A 192 -16.27 -16.94 -11.66
N LYS A 193 -16.31 -16.03 -12.64
CA LYS A 193 -17.51 -15.26 -12.97
C LYS A 193 -18.50 -16.20 -13.66
N GLY A 194 -19.04 -17.16 -12.91
CA GLY A 194 -19.98 -18.16 -13.39
C GLY A 194 -20.64 -18.82 -12.19
N GLY A 195 -21.90 -18.52 -11.97
CA GLY A 195 -22.69 -18.98 -10.82
C GLY A 195 -23.03 -20.47 -10.89
N GLU A 196 -22.06 -21.35 -10.76
CA GLU A 196 -22.30 -22.77 -10.48
C GLU A 196 -21.93 -23.08 -9.04
N LYS A 197 -22.97 -23.31 -8.23
CA LYS A 197 -22.86 -23.89 -6.89
C LYS A 197 -22.23 -25.28 -7.04
N GLY A 198 -21.00 -25.47 -6.57
CA GLY A 198 -20.49 -26.83 -6.32
C GLY A 198 -19.00 -27.13 -6.51
N GLY A 199 -18.12 -26.16 -6.73
CA GLY A 199 -16.67 -26.41 -6.73
C GLY A 199 -16.00 -25.56 -5.64
N ALA A 200 -15.08 -26.14 -4.87
CA ALA A 200 -14.19 -25.36 -4.00
C ALA A 200 -13.63 -24.17 -4.78
N ASN A 201 -13.60 -22.97 -4.19
CA ASN A 201 -12.94 -21.79 -4.77
C ASN A 201 -11.59 -22.25 -5.35
N LYS A 202 -11.48 -22.35 -6.68
CA LYS A 202 -10.22 -22.71 -7.31
C LYS A 202 -9.25 -21.58 -6.97
N ILE A 203 -8.24 -21.89 -6.18
CA ILE A 203 -7.14 -20.99 -5.85
C ILE A 203 -6.12 -21.05 -7.01
N ASP A 204 -6.54 -21.48 -8.20
CA ASP A 204 -5.61 -21.89 -9.24
C ASP A 204 -5.02 -20.66 -9.97
N ASP A 205 -5.72 -19.52 -9.95
CA ASP A 205 -5.37 -18.32 -10.71
C ASP A 205 -4.98 -17.10 -9.85
N VAL A 206 -4.40 -17.37 -8.67
CA VAL A 206 -3.95 -16.31 -7.77
C VAL A 206 -2.78 -15.51 -8.36
N ASN A 207 -2.89 -14.19 -8.29
CA ASN A 207 -1.80 -13.27 -8.59
C ASN A 207 -1.69 -12.18 -7.54
N LEU A 208 -0.47 -11.67 -7.38
CA LEU A 208 -0.14 -10.61 -6.42
C LEU A 208 0.39 -9.40 -7.18
N ARG A 209 -0.13 -8.23 -6.86
CA ARG A 209 0.37 -6.95 -7.38
C ARG A 209 0.81 -6.05 -6.24
N LEU A 210 2.08 -5.65 -6.27
CA LEU A 210 2.60 -4.54 -5.47
C LEU A 210 2.72 -3.31 -6.36
N SER A 211 2.19 -2.18 -5.91
CA SER A 211 2.25 -0.89 -6.61
C SER A 211 2.86 0.18 -5.70
N TYR A 212 3.87 0.88 -6.20
CA TYR A 212 4.38 2.13 -5.62
C TYR A 212 3.95 3.29 -6.50
N ILE A 213 3.26 4.29 -5.94
CA ILE A 213 2.58 5.34 -6.72
C ILE A 213 2.96 6.72 -6.16
N GLU A 214 3.47 7.61 -7.02
CA GLU A 214 3.88 8.95 -6.63
C GLU A 214 2.67 9.85 -6.30
N LYS A 215 1.67 9.90 -7.18
CA LYS A 215 0.50 10.78 -7.06
C LYS A 215 -0.78 9.99 -7.31
N PRO A 216 -1.26 9.19 -6.34
CA PRO A 216 -2.41 8.30 -6.54
C PRO A 216 -3.69 9.06 -6.97
N ASP A 217 -3.90 10.26 -6.44
CA ASP A 217 -5.10 11.06 -6.71
C ASP A 217 -4.96 11.96 -7.96
N ALA A 218 -3.75 12.08 -8.52
CA ALA A 218 -3.45 12.95 -9.66
C ALA A 218 -2.35 12.38 -10.56
N PRO A 219 -2.56 11.20 -11.18
CA PRO A 219 -1.56 10.57 -12.02
C PRO A 219 -1.29 11.39 -13.29
N ASP A 220 -0.05 11.34 -13.78
CA ASP A 220 0.38 12.01 -15.00
C ASP A 220 0.02 11.18 -16.24
N ILE A 221 -1.27 11.07 -16.50
CA ILE A 221 -1.84 10.39 -17.68
C ILE A 221 -2.47 11.40 -18.64
N PHE A 222 -2.65 10.97 -19.89
CA PHE A 222 -3.51 11.67 -20.84
C PHE A 222 -4.95 11.72 -20.32
N LYS A 223 -5.56 12.90 -20.38
CA LYS A 223 -6.93 13.16 -19.95
C LYS A 223 -7.62 14.00 -21.01
N ILE A 224 -8.81 13.56 -21.41
CA ILE A 224 -9.70 14.37 -22.23
C ILE A 224 -10.37 15.40 -21.32
N LYS A 225 -10.28 16.68 -21.70
CA LYS A 225 -10.90 17.79 -20.97
C LYS A 225 -12.28 18.09 -21.54
N LYS A 226 -13.11 18.74 -20.73
CA LYS A 226 -14.41 19.25 -21.18
C LYS A 226 -14.20 20.23 -22.34
N GLY A 227 -14.82 19.95 -23.49
CA GLY A 227 -14.70 20.76 -24.71
C GLY A 227 -13.63 20.28 -25.69
N ASP A 228 -12.92 19.19 -25.41
CA ASP A 228 -12.02 18.55 -26.39
C ASP A 228 -12.79 17.81 -27.51
N PHE A 229 -14.10 17.61 -27.33
CA PHE A 229 -15.05 17.02 -28.27
C PHE A 229 -16.43 17.66 -28.11
#